data_AF-A0A9R1XPV6-F1
#
_entry.id   AF-A0A9R1XPV6-F1
#
_cell.length_a   1.000
_cell.length_b   1.000
_cell.length_c   1.000
_cell.angle_alpha   90.00
_cell.angle_beta   90.00
_cell.angle_gamma   90.00
#
_symmetry.space_group_name_H-M   'P 1'
#
loop_
_entity.id
_entity.type
_entity.pdbx_description
1 polymer ?
#
loop_
_entity_poly.entity_id
_entity_poly.type
_entity_poly.pdbx_seq_one_letter_code
_entity_poly.pdbx_strand_id
1 'polypeptide(L)'
;MLMPETGILIANRFGVIVQFLTTEGPVSFFPLWRGPKEFQNHRVLTFALVYTNHYVMVQLEGEYPMPLIAALWIRNKAPSATE
;
A
#
# COMPACT_ATOMS: atom_id res chain seq x y z
N MET A 1 5.85 12.11 9.73
CA MET A 1 4.74 11.13 9.67
C MET A 1 5.39 9.78 9.41
N LEU A 2 5.11 8.76 10.23
CA LEU A 2 5.66 7.42 10.05
C LEU A 2 4.72 6.60 9.13
N MET A 3 5.26 5.66 8.37
CA MET A 3 4.46 4.52 7.92
C MET A 3 4.09 3.70 9.16
N PRO A 4 2.87 3.14 9.28
CA PRO A 4 1.96 2.75 8.20
C PRO A 4 0.84 3.74 7.81
N GLU A 5 0.49 4.74 8.63
CA GLU A 5 -0.66 5.64 8.38
C GLU A 5 -0.50 6.42 7.08
N THR A 6 0.74 6.81 6.77
CA THR A 6 1.10 7.51 5.54
C THR A 6 0.74 6.72 4.29
N GLY A 7 0.87 5.39 4.31
CA GLY A 7 0.60 4.52 3.17
C GLY A 7 -0.86 4.56 2.75
N ILE A 8 -1.78 4.62 3.72
CA ILE A 8 -3.22 4.75 3.48
C ILE A 8 -3.54 6.11 2.86
N LEU A 9 -2.93 7.19 3.37
CA LEU A 9 -3.17 8.54 2.84
C LEU A 9 -2.71 8.65 1.37
N ILE A 10 -1.53 8.10 1.05
CA ILE A 10 -1.03 8.06 -0.33
C ILE A 10 -1.97 7.24 -1.22
N ALA A 11 -2.33 6.02 -0.78
CA ALA A 11 -3.21 5.14 -1.54
C ALA A 11 -4.54 5.83 -1.88
N ASN A 12 -5.18 6.47 -0.91
CA ASN A 12 -6.45 7.17 -1.10
C ASN A 12 -6.32 8.42 -1.97
N ARG A 13 -5.26 9.23 -1.77
CA ARG A 13 -5.10 10.49 -2.49
C ARG A 13 -4.83 10.26 -3.98
N PHE A 14 -4.03 9.25 -4.31
CA PHE A 14 -3.57 9.02 -5.68
C PHE A 14 -4.28 7.85 -6.37
N GLY A 15 -5.08 7.07 -5.65
CA GLY A 15 -5.77 5.92 -6.23
C GLY A 15 -4.81 4.81 -6.64
N VAL A 16 -3.84 4.52 -5.77
CA VAL A 16 -2.77 3.56 -6.03
C VAL A 16 -2.71 2.52 -4.91
N ILE A 17 -2.12 1.36 -5.20
CA ILE A 17 -1.73 0.40 -4.16
C ILE A 17 -0.36 0.83 -3.66
N VAL A 18 -0.22 0.98 -2.35
CA VAL A 18 1.09 1.27 -1.74
C VAL A 18 1.61 0.00 -1.07
N GLN A 19 2.80 -0.43 -1.45
CA GLN A 19 3.53 -1.48 -0.77
C GLN A 19 4.61 -0.86 0.10
N PHE A 20 4.80 -1.38 1.29
CA PHE A 20 5.81 -0.93 2.22
C PHE A 20 6.62 -2.11 2.73
N LEU A 21 7.92 -2.08 2.44
CA LEU A 21 8.88 -3.14 2.77
C LEU A 21 9.69 -2.71 3.99
N THR A 22 9.62 -3.50 5.06
CA THR A 22 10.42 -3.30 6.28
C THR A 22 10.95 -4.62 6.80
N THR A 23 11.85 -4.54 7.77
CA THR A 23 12.34 -5.69 8.52
C THR A 23 11.29 -6.34 9.41
N GLU A 24 10.20 -5.64 9.74
CA GLU A 24 9.08 -6.18 10.53
C GLU A 24 8.08 -6.96 9.66
N GLY A 25 8.13 -6.76 8.34
CA GLY A 25 7.32 -7.49 7.37
C GLY A 25 6.74 -6.57 6.30
N PRO A 26 6.55 -7.07 5.07
CA PRO A 26 6.00 -6.28 3.99
C PRO A 26 4.48 -6.14 4.13
N VAL A 27 3.95 -4.94 3.87
CA VAL A 27 2.53 -4.64 3.98
C VAL A 27 2.02 -3.86 2.75
N SER A 28 0.77 -4.08 2.38
CA SER A 28 0.07 -3.39 1.30
C SER A 28 -1.08 -2.53 1.83
N PHE A 29 -1.25 -1.35 1.26
CA PHE A 29 -2.31 -0.40 1.55
C PHE A 29 -3.11 -0.14 0.28
N PHE A 30 -4.42 -0.29 0.38
CA PHE A 30 -5.35 -0.03 -0.69
C PHE A 30 -6.13 1.26 -0.40
N PRO A 31 -6.72 1.89 -1.44
CA PRO A 31 -7.69 2.95 -1.24
C PRO A 31 -8.85 2.47 -0.35
N LEU A 32 -9.30 3.30 0.59
CA LEU A 32 -10.34 2.93 1.55
C LEU A 32 -11.74 2.99 0.94
N TRP A 33 -11.96 3.93 0.02
CA TRP A 33 -13.31 4.27 -0.46
C TRP A 33 -13.65 3.66 -1.82
N ARG A 34 -12.62 3.32 -2.59
CA ARG A 34 -12.73 2.99 -4.01
C ARG A 34 -12.22 1.58 -4.27
N GLY A 35 -13.04 0.78 -4.95
CA GLY A 35 -12.73 -0.62 -5.23
C GLY A 35 -11.88 -0.83 -6.50
N PRO A 36 -11.51 -2.08 -6.79
CA PRO A 36 -10.69 -2.44 -7.96
C PRO A 36 -11.28 -1.95 -9.28
N LYS A 37 -12.62 -1.96 -9.40
CA LYS A 37 -13.34 -1.52 -10.60
C LYS A 37 -13.15 -0.04 -10.92
N GLU A 38 -12.85 0.79 -9.91
CA GLU A 38 -12.65 2.23 -10.07
C GLU A 38 -11.21 2.57 -10.49
N PHE A 39 -10.27 1.65 -10.28
CA PHE A 39 -8.86 1.80 -10.68
C PHE A 39 -8.49 0.71 -11.68
N GLN A 40 -9.00 0.86 -12.90
CA GLN A 40 -8.78 -0.11 -13.99
C GLN A 40 -7.30 -0.39 -14.28
N ASN A 41 -6.41 0.55 -13.96
CA ASN A 41 -4.97 0.35 -13.95
C ASN A 41 -4.46 0.38 -12.51
N HIS A 42 -4.27 -0.79 -11.90
CA HIS A 42 -3.64 -0.90 -10.59
C HIS A 42 -2.19 -0.42 -10.65
N ARG A 43 -1.97 0.84 -10.28
CA ARG A 43 -0.62 1.38 -10.11
C ARG A 43 -0.13 1.01 -8.73
N VAL A 44 1.03 0.38 -8.66
CA VAL A 44 1.69 0.01 -7.41
C VAL A 44 2.85 0.97 -7.16
N LEU A 45 2.90 1.55 -5.96
CA LEU A 45 4.06 2.29 -5.47
C LEU A 45 4.69 1.50 -4.32
N THR A 46 5.95 1.12 -4.45
CA THR A 46 6.65 0.37 -3.41
C THR A 46 7.67 1.28 -2.72
N PHE A 47 7.57 1.35 -1.40
CA PHE A 47 8.52 2.04 -0.55
C PHE A 47 9.26 1.02 0.32
N ALA A 48 10.57 1.20 0.50
CA ALA A 48 11.36 0.42 1.43
C ALA A 48 11.90 1.32 2.55
N LEU A 49 11.92 0.80 3.77
CA LEU A 49 12.63 1.42 4.90
C LEU A 49 14.06 0.87 4.95
N VAL A 50 15.04 1.76 4.74
CA VAL A 50 16.47 1.44 4.75
C VAL A 50 17.12 2.13 5.95
N TYR A 51 18.05 1.43 6.61
CA TYR A 51 18.76 1.90 7.81
C TYR A 51 17.83 2.40 8.94
N THR A 52 16.61 1.87 9.00
CA THR A 52 15.54 2.20 9.98
C THR A 52 15.09 3.67 10.02
N ASN A 53 15.57 4.52 9.11
CA ASN A 53 15.25 5.96 9.11
C ASN A 53 15.10 6.60 7.72
N HIS A 54 15.36 5.87 6.63
CA HIS A 54 15.23 6.41 5.27
C HIS A 54 14.17 5.64 4.47
N TYR A 55 13.25 6.38 3.87
CA TYR A 55 12.28 5.83 2.92
C TYR A 55 12.77 6.04 1.49
N VAL A 56 12.80 4.97 0.70
CA VAL A 56 13.13 5.03 -0.72
C VAL A 56 12.01 4.41 -1.53
N MET A 57 11.69 5.01 -2.67
CA MET A 57 10.81 4.38 -3.65
C MET A 57 11.63 3.36 -4.44
N VAL A 58 11.11 2.14 -4.56
CA VAL A 58 11.76 1.05 -5.28
C VAL A 58 10.81 0.51 -6.35
N GLN A 59 11.40 0.01 -7.43
CA GLN A 59 10.67 -0.76 -8.43
C GLN A 59 10.94 -2.24 -8.15
N LEU A 60 9.88 -3.02 -8.01
CA LEU A 60 9.98 -4.46 -7.92
C LEU A 60 10.01 -5.04 -9.33
N GLU A 61 10.88 -6.02 -9.55
CA GLU A 61 11.06 -6.70 -10.83
C GLU A 61 10.77 -8.19 -10.70
N GLY A 62 10.33 -8.80 -11.81
CA GLY A 62 9.94 -10.20 -11.85
C GLY A 62 8.60 -10.48 -11.17
N GLU A 63 8.33 -11.75 -10.94
CA GLU A 63 7.14 -12.21 -10.23
C GLU A 63 7.41 -12.17 -8.71
N TYR A 64 6.51 -11.53 -7.98
CA TYR A 64 6.57 -11.45 -6.52
C TYR A 64 5.17 -11.56 -5.91
N PRO A 65 5.05 -12.16 -4.72
CA PRO A 65 3.77 -12.23 -4.04
C PRO A 65 3.32 -10.84 -3.60
N MET A 66 2.00 -10.61 -3.60
CA MET A 66 1.43 -9.41 -2.99
C MET A 66 1.68 -9.42 -1.47
N PRO A 67 2.23 -8.36 -0.88
CA PRO A 67 2.38 -8.24 0.57
C PRO A 67 1.05 -8.31 1.32
N LEU A 68 1.12 -8.66 2.60
CA LEU A 68 -0.05 -8.75 3.49
C LEU A 68 -0.82 -7.43 3.53
N ILE A 69 -2.15 -7.52 3.56
CA ILE A 69 -3.01 -6.35 3.61
C ILE A 69 -2.93 -5.71 5.00
N ALA A 70 -2.71 -4.40 5.05
CA ALA A 70 -2.62 -3.67 6.31
C ALA A 70 -3.90 -3.84 7.14
N ALA A 71 -3.74 -4.19 8.42
CA ALA A 71 -4.87 -4.29 9.36
C ALA A 71 -5.66 -2.97 9.46
N LEU A 72 -5.00 -1.82 9.31
CA LEU A 72 -5.64 -0.51 9.25
C LEU A 72 -6.59 -0.39 8.06
N TRP A 73 -6.27 -0.96 6.89
CA TRP A 73 -7.19 -0.95 5.76
C TRP A 73 -8.41 -1.84 6.02
N ILE A 74 -8.18 -3.07 6.49
CA ILE A 74 -9.26 -4.03 6.80
C ILE A 74 -10.30 -3.41 7.75
N ARG A 75 -9.85 -2.66 8.75
CA ARG A 75 -10.71 -2.01 9.75
C ARG A 75 -11.49 -0.81 9.23
N ASN A 76 -10.98 -0.09 8.22
CA ASN A 76 -11.49 1.23 7.84
C ASN A 76 -12.04 1.29 6.41
N LYS A 77 -11.93 0.22 5.62
CA LYS A 77 -12.41 0.22 4.23
C LYS A 77 -13.93 0.36 4.16
N ALA A 78 -14.40 1.09 3.15
CA ALA A 78 -15.80 1.16 2.82
C ALA A 78 -16.30 -0.20 2.28
N PRO A 79 -17.60 -0.50 2.40
CA PRO A 79 -18.20 -1.68 1.77
C PRO A 79 -18.01 -1.73 0.24
N SER A 80 -17.87 -0.58 -0.42
CA SER A 80 -17.58 -0.48 -1.86
C SER A 80 -16.14 -0.85 -2.23
N ALA A 81 -15.22 -0.81 -1.26
CA ALA A 81 -13.81 -1.18 -1.43
C ALA A 81 -13.59 -2.66 -1.08
N THR A 82 -14.37 -3.54 -1.68
CA THR A 82 -14.11 -4.99 -1.65
C THR A 82 -13.00 -5.34 -2.64
N GLU A 83 -12.18 -6.32 -2.26
CA GLU A 83 -11.22 -6.99 -3.16
C GLU A 83 -11.90 -7.58 -4.39
#